data_AF-A0A927A207-F1
#
_entry.id   AF-A0A927A207-F1
#
_cell.length_a   1.000
_cell.length_b   1.000
_cell.length_c   1.000
_cell.angle_alpha   90.00
_cell.angle_beta   90.00
_cell.angle_gamma   90.00
#
_symmetry.space_group_name_H-M   'P 1'
#
loop_
_entity.id
_entity.type
_entity.pdbx_description
1 polymer ?
#
loop_
_entity_poly.entity_id
_entity_poly.type
_entity_poly.pdbx_seq_one_letter_code
_entity_poly.pdbx_strand_id
1 'polypeptide(L)' 'MENTTISIPINSAIVKAYIEASGEEQKKIQFLLGLRMRELLDKPSVSLNQLMDEIGAKAEARGLTPEILEYLLNDE' A
#
# COMPACT_ATOMS: atom_id res chain seq x y z
N MET A 1 -13.98 9.74 11.76
CA MET A 1 -13.38 9.35 10.47
C MET A 1 -13.81 10.39 9.46
N GLU A 2 -12.85 11.11 8.89
CA GLU A 2 -13.10 12.11 7.85
C GLU A 2 -13.41 11.36 6.55
N ASN A 3 -14.62 11.56 5.99
CA ASN A 3 -14.95 11.02 4.68
C ASN A 3 -14.61 12.06 3.62
N THR A 4 -13.60 11.78 2.80
CA THR A 4 -13.25 12.60 1.64
C THR A 4 -13.79 11.95 0.36
N THR A 5 -14.38 12.74 -0.54
CA THR A 5 -14.94 12.24 -1.80
C THR A 5 -13.96 12.46 -2.95
N ILE A 6 -13.82 11.47 -3.81
CA ILE A 6 -13.15 11.57 -5.11
C ILE A 6 -14.17 11.36 -6.23
N SER A 7 -14.03 12.10 -7.32
CA SER A 7 -14.87 11.94 -8.51
C SER A 7 -14.12 11.17 -9.58
N ILE A 8 -14.66 10.01 -9.98
CA ILE A 8 -14.05 9.14 -10.99
C ILE A 8 -14.98 9.08 -12.19
N PRO A 9 -14.51 9.38 -13.42
CA PRO A 9 -15.33 9.21 -14.61
C PRO A 9 -15.61 7.72 -14.84
N ILE A 10 -16.89 7.37 -14.92
CA ILE A 10 -17.38 6.02 -15.20
C ILE A 10 -18.46 6.05 -16.27
N ASN A 11 -18.75 4.90 -16.87
CA ASN A 11 -19.76 4.78 -17.91
C ASN A 11 -21.16 5.24 -17.40
N SER A 12 -21.88 6.02 -18.21
CA SER A 12 -23.18 6.59 -17.85
C SER A 12 -24.25 5.54 -17.49
N ALA A 13 -24.18 4.34 -18.06
CA ALA A 13 -25.08 3.24 -17.71
C ALA A 13 -24.85 2.76 -16.27
N ILE A 14 -23.59 2.73 -15.82
CA ILE A 14 -23.21 2.34 -14.45
C ILE A 14 -23.70 3.40 -13.46
N VAL A 15 -23.57 4.69 -13.82
CA VAL A 15 -24.09 5.80 -12.99
C VAL A 15 -25.59 5.63 -12.77
N LYS A 16 -26.36 5.38 -13.83
CA LYS A 16 -27.81 5.18 -13.73
C LYS A 16 -28.15 3.99 -12.83
N ALA A 17 -27.53 2.83 -13.08
CA ALA A 17 -27.77 1.63 -12.29
C ALA A 17 -27.43 1.83 -10.80
N TYR A 18 -26.37 2.58 -10.49
CA TYR A 18 -25.99 2.89 -9.11
C TYR A 18 -26.99 3.82 -8.40
N ILE A 19 -27.49 4.84 -9.11
CA ILE A 19 -28.49 5.78 -8.56
C ILE A 19 -29.83 5.07 -8.31
N GLU A 20 -30.20 4.14 -9.18
CA GLU A 20 -31.44 3.34 -9.07
C GLU A 20 -31.36 2.23 -8.02
N ALA A 21 -30.15 1.84 -7.60
CA ALA A 21 -29.95 0.84 -6.56
C ALA A 21 -30.42 1.31 -5.18
N SER A 22 -30.80 0.37 -4.32
CA SER A 22 -31.19 0.65 -2.95
C SER A 22 -30.04 1.27 -2.14
N GLY A 23 -30.37 1.98 -1.05
CA GLY A 23 -29.36 2.56 -0.17
C GLY A 23 -28.42 1.53 0.46
N GLU A 24 -28.88 0.29 0.64
CA GLU A 24 -28.05 -0.82 1.12
C GLU A 24 -27.06 -1.29 0.04
N GLU A 25 -27.53 -1.46 -1.20
CA GLU A 25 -26.68 -1.83 -2.33
C GLU A 25 -25.64 -0.77 -2.62
N GLN A 26 -26.01 0.52 -2.58
CA GLN A 26 -25.07 1.63 -2.73
C GLN A 26 -23.95 1.58 -1.68
N LYS A 27 -24.30 1.35 -0.41
CA LYS A 27 -23.32 1.21 0.68
C LYS A 27 -22.40 0.00 0.47
N LYS A 28 -22.96 -1.14 0.05
CA LYS A 28 -22.18 -2.33 -0.26
C LYS A 28 -21.19 -2.08 -1.39
N ILE A 29 -21.61 -1.40 -2.45
CA ILE A 29 -20.76 -1.02 -3.58
C ILE A 29 -19.64 -0.06 -3.13
N GLN A 30 -19.96 0.96 -2.33
CA GLN A 30 -18.95 1.88 -1.77
C GLN A 30 -17.90 1.13 -0.94
N PHE A 31 -18.33 0.19 -0.10
CA PHE A 31 -17.44 -0.62 0.72
C PHE A 31 -16.51 -1.49 -0.13
N LEU A 32 -17.05 -2.19 -1.13
CA LEU A 32 -16.27 -3.03 -2.04
C LEU A 32 -15.27 -2.21 -2.86
N LEU A 33 -15.66 -1.02 -3.34
CA LEU A 33 -14.78 -0.12 -4.05
C LEU A 33 -13.63 0.33 -3.15
N GLY A 34 -13.93 0.77 -1.92
CA GLY A 34 -12.91 1.19 -0.95
C GLY A 34 -11.90 0.07 -0.63
N LEU A 35 -12.38 -1.17 -0.47
CA LEU A 35 -11.51 -2.32 -0.25
C LEU A 35 -10.58 -2.57 -1.44
N ARG A 36 -11.11 -2.55 -2.67
CA ARG A 36 -10.30 -2.72 -3.89
C ARG A 36 -9.29 -1.60 -4.07
N MET A 37 -9.69 -0.35 -3.80
CA MET A 37 -8.77 0.78 -3.88
C MET A 37 -7.65 0.65 -2.85
N ARG A 38 -7.94 0.18 -1.64
CA ARG A 38 -6.89 -0.14 -0.66
C ARG A 38 -5.94 -1.19 -1.20
N GLU A 39 -6.43 -2.34 -1.67
CA GLU A 39 -5.57 -3.41 -2.21
C GLU A 39 -4.69 -2.95 -3.37
N LEU A 40 -5.20 -2.09 -4.25
CA LEU A 40 -4.49 -1.63 -5.44
C LEU A 40 -3.53 -0.45 -5.17
N LEU A 41 -3.83 0.36 -4.16
CA LEU A 41 -3.08 1.59 -3.85
C LEU A 41 -2.15 1.42 -2.64
N ASP A 42 -2.43 0.49 -1.72
CA ASP A 42 -1.45 -0.06 -0.78
C ASP A 42 -0.49 -0.95 -1.58
N LYS A 43 0.45 -0.29 -2.29
CA LYS A 43 1.73 -0.93 -2.52
C LYS A 43 2.34 -1.22 -1.15
N PRO A 44 3.04 -2.35 -0.94
CA PRO A 44 3.84 -2.52 0.26
C PRO A 44 4.69 -1.27 0.43
N SER A 45 4.49 -0.58 1.55
CA SER A 45 5.29 0.59 1.91
C SER A 45 6.73 0.10 1.94
N VAL A 46 7.51 0.51 0.94
CA VAL A 46 8.90 0.11 0.72
C VAL A 46 9.02 -1.34 0.20
N SER A 47 9.60 -1.49 -0.99
CA SER A 47 9.99 -2.82 -1.51
C SER A 47 10.99 -3.48 -0.56
N LEU A 48 11.06 -4.82 -0.52
CA LEU A 48 12.04 -5.50 0.33
C LEU A 48 13.47 -4.98 0.10
N ASN A 49 13.85 -4.74 -1.16
CA ASN A 49 15.16 -4.17 -1.50
C ASN A 49 15.37 -2.80 -0.84
N GLN A 50 14.41 -1.89 -0.96
CA GLN A 50 14.52 -0.57 -0.32
C GLN A 50 14.54 -0.67 1.20
N LEU A 51 13.84 -1.64 1.80
CA LEU A 51 13.88 -1.87 3.25
C LEU A 51 15.24 -2.43 3.68
N MET A 52 15.81 -3.35 2.90
CA MET A 52 17.15 -3.89 3.11
C MET A 52 18.22 -2.81 2.97
N ASP A 53 18.11 -1.92 1.98
CA ASP A 53 19.00 -0.77 1.79
C ASP A 53 18.96 0.16 3.02
N GLU A 54 17.76 0.47 3.53
CA GLU A 54 17.60 1.27 4.74
C GLU A 54 18.21 0.59 5.98
N ILE A 55 18.02 -0.72 6.12
CA ILE A 55 18.61 -1.49 7.23
C ILE A 55 20.13 -1.47 7.12
N GLY A 56 20.69 -1.65 5.93
CA GLY A 56 22.13 -1.57 5.66
C GLY A 56 22.71 -0.21 6.04
N ALA A 57 22.09 0.88 5.58
CA ALA A 57 22.53 2.24 5.93
C ALA A 57 22.49 2.51 7.44
N LYS A 58 21.47 2.01 8.15
CA LYS A 58 21.35 2.14 9.61
C LYS A 58 22.40 1.28 10.34
N ALA A 59 22.71 0.11 9.84
CA ALA A 59 23.73 -0.79 10.38
C ALA A 59 25.13 -0.16 10.24
N GLU A 60 25.48 0.36 9.06
CA GLU A 60 26.75 1.03 8.80
C GLU A 60 26.92 2.27 9.69
N ALA A 61 25.89 3.10 9.81
CA ALA A 61 25.88 4.27 10.71
C ALA A 61 26.05 3.90 12.20
N ARG A 62 25.77 2.65 12.57
CA ARG A 62 25.96 2.11 13.93
C ARG A 62 27.26 1.35 14.10
N GLY A 63 28.13 1.33 13.09
CA GLY A 63 29.45 0.72 13.14
C GLY A 63 29.51 -0.72 12.62
N LEU A 64 28.42 -1.26 12.05
CA LEU A 64 28.48 -2.51 11.30
C LEU A 64 28.90 -2.20 9.85
N THR A 65 30.19 -1.95 9.66
CA THR A 65 30.74 -1.69 8.32
C THR A 65 30.77 -2.97 7.48
N PRO A 66 30.86 -2.87 6.14
CA PRO A 66 30.93 -4.04 5.26
C PRO A 66 32.04 -5.03 5.65
N GLU A 67 33.20 -4.53 6.11
CA GLU A 67 34.34 -5.35 6.51
C GLU A 67 34.06 -6.12 7.81
N ILE A 68 33.37 -5.50 8.77
CA ILE A 68 32.97 -6.15 10.03
C ILE A 68 31.89 -7.19 9.75
N LEU A 69 30.95 -6.88 8.86
CA LEU A 69 29.93 -7.82 8.43
C LEU A 69 30.55 -9.04 7.74
N GLU A 70 31.50 -8.83 6.83
CA GLU A 70 32.23 -9.89 6.14
C GLU A 70 33.03 -10.75 7.13
N TYR A 71 33.68 -10.14 8.13
CA TYR A 71 34.34 -10.86 9.20
C TYR A 71 33.36 -11.74 9.98
N LEU A 72 32.21 -11.19 10.41
CA LEU A 72 31.20 -11.93 11.18
C LEU A 72 30.53 -13.06 10.40
N LEU A 73 30.38 -12.92 9.08
CA LEU A 73 29.77 -13.95 8.22
C LEU A 73 30.73 -15.09 7.87
N ASN A 74 32.04 -14.83 7.93
CA ASN A 74 33.09 -15.79 7.64
C ASN A 74 33.79 -16.33 8.90
N ASP A 75 33.43 -15.86 10.09
CA ASP A 75 33.81 -16.46 11.37
C ASP A 75 32.93 -17.71 11.56
N GLU A 76 33.52 -18.91 11.52
CA GLU A 76 32.85 -20.17 11.88
C GLU A 76 32.63 -20.31 13.40
#